data_AF-A0A920IZG8-F1
#
_entry.id   AF-A0A920IZG8-F1
#
_cell.length_a   1.000
_cell.length_b   1.000
_cell.length_c   1.000
_cell.angle_alpha   90.00
_cell.angle_beta   90.00
_cell.angle_gamma   90.00
#
_symmetry.space_group_name_H-M   'P 1'
#
loop_
_entity.id
_entity.type
_entity.pdbx_description
1 polymer ?
#
loop_
_entity_poly.entity_id
_entity_poly.type
_entity_poly.pdbx_seq_one_letter_code
_entity_poly.pdbx_strand_id
1 'polypeptide(L)'
;MSNADELSDLIKKNIRQTNYKINPSTKTFQALGIYINEELNSLSQALEQSLEILGVGGRMAVISYHSLEDRIVKNFFKKESKYCICPPNIPNVIVGIFQN
;
A
#
# COMPACT_ATOMS: atom_id res chain seq x y z
N MET A 1 -19.30 4.66 -24.85
CA MET A 1 -18.48 4.34 -23.67
C MET A 1 -19.24 3.36 -22.81
N SER A 2 -19.44 2.12 -23.30
CA SER A 2 -20.35 1.15 -22.66
C SER A 2 -19.66 -0.06 -22.01
N ASN A 3 -18.43 -0.38 -22.40
CA ASN A 3 -17.74 -1.59 -21.92
C ASN A 3 -16.22 -1.38 -21.72
N ALA A 4 -15.59 -2.33 -21.03
CA ALA A 4 -14.16 -2.29 -20.70
C ALA A 4 -13.26 -2.35 -21.95
N ASP A 5 -13.73 -2.99 -23.03
CA ASP A 5 -12.97 -3.11 -24.27
C ASP A 5 -12.82 -1.76 -24.97
N GLU A 6 -13.90 -0.95 -25.04
CA GLU A 6 -13.86 0.41 -25.58
C GLU A 6 -12.82 1.28 -24.84
N LEU A 7 -12.77 1.19 -23.51
CA LEU A 7 -11.78 1.93 -22.72
C LEU A 7 -10.36 1.40 -22.96
N SER A 8 -10.19 0.07 -23.02
CA SER A 8 -8.91 -0.56 -23.32
C SER A 8 -8.37 -0.10 -24.67
N ASP A 9 -9.20 -0.06 -25.71
CA ASP A 9 -8.78 0.35 -27.04
C ASP A 9 -8.45 1.83 -27.13
N LEU A 10 -9.20 2.67 -26.41
CA LEU A 10 -8.86 4.08 -26.25
C LEU A 10 -7.50 4.28 -25.57
N ILE A 11 -7.21 3.52 -24.51
CA ILE A 11 -5.92 3.57 -23.81
C ILE A 11 -4.79 3.17 -24.78
N LYS A 12 -4.93 2.04 -25.48
CA LYS A 12 -3.93 1.57 -26.45
C LYS A 12 -3.66 2.61 -27.55
N LYS A 13 -4.70 3.30 -28.04
CA LYS A 13 -4.57 4.33 -29.09
C LYS A 13 -3.77 5.57 -28.66
N ASN A 14 -3.80 5.90 -27.37
CA ASN A 14 -3.20 7.13 -26.84
C ASN A 14 -1.81 6.93 -26.20
N ILE A 15 -1.34 5.69 -26.13
CA ILE A 15 -0.05 5.36 -25.56
C ILE A 15 1.03 5.33 -26.65
N ARG A 16 2.17 5.99 -26.39
CA ARG A 16 3.27 6.15 -27.37
C ARG A 16 4.22 4.96 -27.47
N GLN A 17 4.35 4.18 -26.41
CA GLN A 17 5.28 3.06 -26.38
C GLN A 17 4.59 1.80 -26.93
N THR A 18 5.30 1.02 -27.73
CA THR A 18 4.73 -0.12 -28.48
C THR A 18 5.20 -1.49 -27.98
N ASN A 19 6.33 -1.54 -27.26
CA ASN A 19 6.88 -2.75 -26.67
C ASN A 19 6.53 -2.87 -25.18
N TYR A 20 5.36 -3.44 -24.89
CA TYR A 20 4.96 -3.77 -23.53
C TYR A 20 5.03 -5.26 -23.24
N LYS A 21 5.55 -5.61 -22.06
CA LYS A 21 5.53 -6.99 -21.53
C LYS A 21 4.13 -7.42 -21.07
N ILE A 22 3.27 -6.46 -20.73
CA ILE A 22 1.89 -6.66 -20.27
C ILE A 22 0.96 -5.76 -21.06
N ASN A 23 -0.34 -6.07 -21.10
CA ASN A 23 -1.31 -5.23 -21.80
C ASN A 23 -1.24 -3.77 -21.27
N PRO A 24 -1.14 -2.74 -22.13
CA PRO A 24 -1.04 -1.34 -21.72
C PRO A 24 -2.16 -0.89 -20.77
N SER A 25 -3.37 -1.43 -20.99
CA SER A 25 -4.56 -1.09 -20.21
C SER A 25 -4.52 -1.63 -18.79
N THR A 26 -3.70 -2.65 -18.49
CA THR A 26 -3.64 -3.29 -17.16
C THR A 26 -3.34 -2.31 -16.04
N LYS A 27 -2.42 -1.36 -16.25
CA LYS A 27 -2.09 -0.35 -15.22
C LYS A 27 -3.23 0.65 -15.00
N THR A 28 -3.96 0.99 -16.05
CA THR A 28 -5.10 1.90 -15.96
C THR A 28 -6.26 1.24 -15.21
N PHE A 29 -6.57 -0.02 -15.53
CA PHE A 29 -7.60 -0.76 -14.82
C PHE A 29 -7.21 -1.04 -13.36
N GLN A 30 -5.92 -1.29 -13.09
CA GLN A 30 -5.42 -1.37 -11.72
C GLN A 30 -5.63 -0.05 -10.97
N ALA A 31 -5.26 1.08 -11.56
CA ALA A 31 -5.44 2.39 -10.93
C ALA A 31 -6.93 2.70 -10.69
N LEU A 32 -7.80 2.32 -11.62
CA LEU A 32 -9.24 2.47 -11.48
C LEU A 32 -9.80 1.61 -10.35
N GLY A 33 -9.38 0.34 -10.23
CA GLY A 33 -9.77 -0.54 -9.12
C GLY A 33 -9.37 0.03 -7.78
N ILE A 34 -8.10 0.44 -7.64
CA ILE A 34 -7.57 1.10 -6.44
C ILE A 34 -8.41 2.32 -6.07
N TYR A 35 -8.78 3.15 -7.05
CA TYR A 35 -9.52 4.38 -6.81
C TYR A 35 -10.97 4.13 -6.42
N ILE A 36 -11.69 3.30 -7.18
CA ILE A 36 -13.13 3.05 -6.96
C ILE A 36 -13.36 2.32 -5.64
N ASN A 37 -12.52 1.34 -5.32
CA ASN A 37 -12.69 0.51 -4.13
C ASN A 37 -11.94 1.09 -2.91
N GLU A 38 -11.30 2.25 -3.05
CA GLU A 38 -10.47 2.87 -2.00
C GLU A 38 -9.41 1.92 -1.39
N GLU A 39 -8.85 1.00 -2.19
CA GLU A 39 -8.13 -0.18 -1.70
C GLU A 39 -6.95 0.17 -0.77
N LEU A 40 -6.20 1.23 -1.09
CA LEU A 40 -5.06 1.66 -0.28
C LEU A 40 -5.48 2.27 1.07
N ASN A 41 -6.63 2.94 1.11
CA ASN A 41 -7.18 3.52 2.34
C ASN A 41 -7.68 2.38 3.24
N SER A 42 -8.46 1.44 2.69
CA SER A 42 -8.91 0.25 3.41
C SER A 42 -7.75 -0.59 3.93
N LEU A 43 -6.69 -0.77 3.14
CA LEU A 43 -5.47 -1.47 3.59
C LEU A 43 -4.85 -0.77 4.80
N SER A 44 -4.70 0.56 4.75
CA SER A 44 -4.09 1.32 5.84
C SER A 44 -4.91 1.21 7.13
N GLN A 45 -6.24 1.33 7.04
CA GLN A 45 -7.15 1.18 8.17
C GLN A 45 -7.12 -0.25 8.74
N ALA A 46 -7.11 -1.26 7.86
CA ALA A 46 -7.05 -2.67 8.29
C ALA A 46 -5.75 -2.98 9.04
N LEU A 47 -4.61 -2.41 8.61
CA LEU A 47 -3.34 -2.56 9.29
C LEU A 47 -3.38 -1.97 10.71
N GLU A 48 -3.92 -0.76 10.86
CA GLU A 48 -4.08 -0.10 12.17
C GLU A 48 -4.99 -0.89 13.10
N GLN A 49 -6.19 -1.27 12.62
CA GLN A 49 -7.15 -2.06 13.41
C GLN A 49 -6.59 -3.44 13.79
N SER A 50 -5.77 -4.04 12.93
CA SER A 50 -5.18 -5.35 13.22
C SER A 50 -4.23 -5.30 14.43
N LEU A 51 -3.57 -4.17 14.70
CA LEU A 51 -2.73 -4.02 15.90
C LEU A 51 -3.56 -4.00 17.19
N GLU A 52 -4.76 -3.43 17.16
CA GLU A 52 -5.65 -3.37 18.31
C GLU A 52 -6.16 -4.76 18.73
N ILE A 53 -6.24 -5.69 17.77
CA ILE A 53 -6.76 -7.04 17.96
C ILE A 53 -5.62 -8.04 18.26
N LEU A 54 -4.39 -7.74 17.85
CA LEU A 54 -3.24 -8.62 18.06
C LEU A 54 -2.85 -8.68 19.54
N GLY A 55 -3.05 -9.84 20.14
CA GLY A 55 -2.53 -10.13 21.47
C GLY A 55 -1.00 -10.25 21.52
N VAL A 56 -0.45 -10.26 22.74
CA VAL A 56 0.99 -10.43 22.97
C VAL A 56 1.50 -11.72 22.31
N GLY A 57 2.57 -11.61 21.52
CA GLY A 57 3.13 -12.73 20.75
C GLY A 57 2.36 -13.10 19.47
N GLY A 58 1.28 -12.38 19.16
CA GLY A 58 0.54 -12.50 17.91
C GLY A 58 1.40 -12.16 16.69
N ARG A 59 1.03 -12.71 15.53
CA ARG A 59 1.75 -12.52 14.27
C ARG A 59 0.82 -11.97 13.20
N MET A 60 1.26 -10.93 12.50
CA MET A 60 0.61 -10.38 11.32
C MET A 60 1.37 -10.79 10.07
N ALA A 61 0.66 -11.25 9.04
CA ALA A 61 1.22 -11.51 7.72
C ALA A 61 0.35 -10.81 6.67
N VAL A 62 0.98 -10.11 5.72
CA VAL A 62 0.30 -9.35 4.67
C VAL A 62 0.89 -9.75 3.33
N ILE A 63 0.03 -10.05 2.36
CA ILE A 63 0.41 -10.34 0.98
C ILE A 63 0.05 -9.13 0.13
N SER A 64 1.04 -8.55 -0.55
CA SER A 64 0.85 -7.42 -1.45
C SER A 64 1.09 -7.85 -2.89
N TYR A 65 0.22 -7.41 -3.80
CA TYR A 65 0.28 -7.73 -5.22
C TYR A 65 0.98 -6.65 -6.03
N HIS A 66 0.99 -5.41 -5.55
CA HIS A 66 1.65 -4.30 -6.24
C HIS A 66 2.46 -3.40 -5.33
N SER A 67 3.33 -2.60 -5.95
CA SER A 67 4.35 -1.82 -5.25
C SER A 67 3.79 -0.71 -4.34
N LEU A 68 2.54 -0.29 -4.53
CA LEU A 68 1.91 0.70 -3.66
C LEU A 68 1.52 0.07 -2.32
N GLU A 69 0.86 -1.09 -2.34
CA GLU A 69 0.53 -1.85 -1.13
C GLU A 69 1.79 -2.24 -0.37
N ASP A 70 2.77 -2.83 -1.06
CA ASP A 70 4.03 -3.27 -0.44
C ASP A 70 4.75 -2.11 0.26
N ARG A 71 4.73 -0.91 -0.35
CA ARG A 71 5.29 0.29 0.27
C ARG A 71 4.55 0.69 1.54
N ILE A 72 3.22 0.68 1.53
CA ILE A 72 2.40 0.99 2.71
C ILE A 72 2.70 0.00 3.82
N VAL A 73 2.66 -1.30 3.52
CA VAL A 73 2.92 -2.40 4.46
C VAL A 73 4.33 -2.28 5.06
N LYS A 74 5.36 -2.09 4.23
CA LYS A 74 6.73 -1.94 4.72
C LYS A 74 6.91 -0.72 5.61
N ASN A 75 6.32 0.42 5.23
CA ASN A 75 6.39 1.63 6.03
C ASN A 75 5.66 1.47 7.36
N PHE A 76 4.51 0.79 7.34
CA PHE A 76 3.73 0.47 8.53
C PHE A 76 4.55 -0.41 9.49
N PHE A 77 5.01 -1.58 9.05
CA PHE A 77 5.83 -2.46 9.90
C PHE A 77 7.09 -1.75 10.42
N LYS A 78 7.77 -0.95 9.58
CA LYS A 78 8.95 -0.17 9.99
C LYS A 78 8.62 0.92 11.02
N LYS A 79 7.42 1.49 11.00
CA LYS A 79 6.98 2.50 11.98
C LYS A 79 6.66 1.83 13.31
N GLU A 80 5.86 0.77 13.27
CA GLU A 80 5.32 0.11 14.46
C GLU A 80 6.33 -0.82 15.14
N SER A 81 7.39 -1.26 14.43
CA SER A 81 8.50 -1.99 15.03
C SER A 81 9.52 -1.09 15.76
N LYS A 82 9.37 0.24 15.70
CA LYS A 82 10.33 1.15 16.34
C LYS A 82 9.94 1.40 17.79
N TYR A 83 10.92 1.22 18.65
CA TYR A 83 10.82 1.57 20.08
C TYR A 83 10.86 3.10 20.34
N CYS A 84 11.40 3.90 19.40
CA CYS A 84 11.35 5.37 19.43
C CYS A 84 11.07 5.94 18.04
N ILE A 85 10.17 6.92 17.95
CA ILE A 85 10.08 7.84 16.80
C ILE A 85 10.83 9.11 17.20
N CYS A 86 12.16 9.07 17.10
CA CYS A 86 13.03 10.17 17.51
C CYS A 86 13.22 11.17 16.32
N PRO A 87 13.03 12.49 16.50
CA PRO A 87 13.32 13.48 15.47
C PRO A 87 14.81 13.47 15.07
N PRO A 88 15.14 13.78 13.80
CA PRO A 88 16.45 13.51 13.20
C PRO A 88 17.63 14.31 13.78
N ASN A 89 17.39 15.25 14.69
CA ASN A 89 18.40 16.22 15.15
C ASN A 89 18.58 16.27 16.68
N ILE A 90 18.18 15.23 17.41
CA ILE A 90 18.48 15.07 18.83
C ILE A 90 19.31 13.80 19.08
N PRO A 91 20.29 13.83 20.01
CA PRO A 91 21.00 12.62 20.41
C PRO A 91 20.00 11.63 21.02
N ASN A 92 20.18 10.34 20.73
CA ASN A 92 19.27 9.25 21.10
C ASN A 92 19.08 9.15 22.63
N VAL A 93 18.20 9.97 23.20
CA VAL A 93 17.69 9.78 24.56
C VAL A 93 16.50 8.85 24.44
N ILE A 94 16.65 7.68 25.05
CA ILE A 94 15.64 6.63 25.12
C ILE A 94 14.39 7.22 25.80
N VAL A 95 13.37 7.59 25.03
CA VAL A 95 12.00 7.72 25.53
C VAL A 95 11.26 6.47 25.10
N GLY A 96 11.62 5.37 25.76
CA GLY A 96 10.83 4.16 25.72
C GLY A 96 9.58 4.37 26.55
N ILE A 97 8.44 4.59 25.90
CA ILE A 97 7.16 4.43 26.57
C ILE A 97 6.84 2.94 26.46
N PHE A 98 7.11 2.20 27.54
CA PHE A 98 6.39 0.95 27.79
C PHE A 98 4.90 1.31 27.84
N GLN A 99 4.12 0.86 26.87
CA GLN A 99 2.76 0.44 27.13
C GLN A 99 2.75 -1.08 27.16
N ASN A 100 3.33 -1.64 28.23
CA ASN A 100 2.72 -2.63 29.11
C ASN A 100 3.59 -2.79 30.36
#